data_AF-A0A833XXX8-F1
#
_entry.id   AF-A0A833XXX8-F1
#
_cell.length_a   1.000
_cell.length_b   1.000
_cell.length_c   1.000
_cell.angle_alpha   90.00
_cell.angle_beta   90.00
_cell.angle_gamma   90.00
#
_symmetry.space_group_name_H-M   'P 1'
#
loop_
_entity.id
_entity.type
_entity.pdbx_description
1 polymer ?
#
loop_
_entity_poly.entity_id
_entity_poly.type
_entity_poly.pdbx_seq_one_letter_code
_entity_poly.pdbx_strand_id
1 'polypeptide(L)'
;SWDTLEVIPKSRGLDTRRELFKFYEENYSANLMHLVVYGKENLDEIQNLVEHKFQDIRNTERSCFRCPGEPCTSEHLQVLVRSVPIKQGHKLRIAWPITPEIHHYKEGPCRYLSHLIGHEGEGSLFHVLKTLGKSFVS
;
A
#
# COMPACT_ATOMS: atom_id res chain seq x y z
N SER A 1 -3.53 -12.25 16.04
CA SER A 1 -4.70 -12.59 16.87
C SER A 1 -5.51 -13.60 16.08
N TRP A 2 -5.91 -14.71 16.72
CA TRP A 2 -6.75 -15.76 16.11
C TRP A 2 -8.23 -15.36 16.05
N ASP A 3 -8.57 -14.18 16.57
CA ASP A 3 -9.96 -13.77 16.75
C ASP A 3 -10.67 -13.61 15.41
N THR A 4 -10.03 -12.97 14.43
CA THR A 4 -10.67 -12.65 13.14
C THR A 4 -10.74 -13.83 12.16
N LEU A 5 -9.89 -14.84 12.32
CA LEU A 5 -9.78 -15.98 11.39
C LEU A 5 -10.25 -17.31 11.98
N GLU A 6 -10.48 -17.38 13.29
CA GLU A 6 -10.90 -18.61 13.95
C GLU A 6 -12.02 -18.39 14.97
N VAL A 7 -11.79 -17.58 16.01
CA VAL A 7 -12.74 -17.47 17.14
C VAL A 7 -14.07 -16.81 16.72
N ILE A 8 -14.01 -15.66 16.05
CA ILE A 8 -15.20 -14.92 15.59
C ILE A 8 -15.91 -15.67 14.44
N PRO A 9 -15.21 -16.21 13.42
CA PRO A 9 -15.87 -17.02 12.40
C PRO A 9 -16.57 -18.25 12.97
N LYS A 10 -15.92 -19.01 13.86
CA LYS A 10 -16.53 -20.18 14.51
C LYS A 10 -17.75 -19.81 15.34
N SER A 11 -17.70 -18.72 16.10
CA SER A 11 -18.86 -18.26 16.88
C SER A 11 -20.03 -17.80 16.00
N ARG A 12 -19.76 -17.39 14.75
CA ARG A 12 -20.76 -17.07 13.72
C ARG A 12 -21.16 -18.26 12.85
N GLY A 13 -20.64 -19.46 13.11
CA GLY A 13 -20.91 -20.66 12.32
C GLY A 13 -20.31 -20.64 10.91
N LEU A 14 -19.28 -19.83 10.67
CA LEU A 14 -18.59 -19.73 9.39
C LEU A 14 -17.45 -20.76 9.30
N ASP A 15 -17.40 -21.49 8.20
CA ASP A 15 -16.27 -22.34 7.85
C ASP A 15 -15.23 -21.54 7.04
N THR A 16 -14.10 -21.24 7.69
CA THR A 16 -13.03 -20.44 7.10
C THR A 16 -12.35 -21.13 5.92
N ARG A 17 -12.35 -22.46 5.85
CA ARG A 17 -11.83 -23.20 4.69
C ARG A 17 -12.71 -22.96 3.47
N ARG A 18 -14.03 -23.00 3.65
CA ARG A 18 -14.98 -22.74 2.58
C ARG A 18 -14.90 -21.28 2.10
N GLU A 19 -14.80 -20.32 3.02
CA GLU A 19 -14.62 -18.91 2.66
C GLU A 19 -13.29 -18.66 1.92
N LEU A 20 -12.22 -19.41 2.25
CA LEU A 20 -10.97 -19.35 1.51
C LEU A 20 -11.12 -19.81 0.06
N PHE A 21 -11.83 -20.93 -0.18
CA PHE A 21 -12.11 -21.38 -1.55
C PHE A 21 -12.95 -20.38 -2.33
N LYS A 22 -13.98 -19.83 -1.69
CA LYS A 22 -14.81 -18.78 -2.29
C LYS A 22 -13.96 -17.57 -2.66
N PHE A 23 -13.09 -17.11 -1.76
CA PHE A 23 -12.17 -16.00 -2.04
C PHE A 23 -11.23 -16.30 -3.21
N TYR A 24 -10.70 -17.52 -3.28
CA TYR A 24 -9.87 -17.97 -4.39
C TYR A 24 -10.64 -17.91 -5.72
N GLU A 25 -11.83 -18.50 -5.80
CA GLU A 25 -12.65 -18.51 -7.02
C GLU A 25 -13.11 -17.11 -7.46
N GLU A 26 -13.33 -16.20 -6.50
CA GLU A 26 -13.77 -14.84 -6.75
C GLU A 26 -12.63 -13.91 -7.20
N ASN A 27 -11.41 -14.10 -6.69
CA ASN A 27 -10.32 -13.11 -6.83
C ASN A 27 -9.10 -13.62 -7.61
N TYR A 28 -8.85 -14.93 -7.69
CA TYR A 28 -7.69 -15.47 -8.41
C TYR A 28 -8.03 -15.70 -9.88
N SER A 29 -7.78 -14.67 -10.70
CA SER A 29 -8.00 -14.70 -12.14
C SER A 29 -6.73 -14.32 -12.89
N ALA A 30 -6.39 -15.06 -13.95
CA ALA A 30 -5.18 -14.83 -14.74
C ALA A 30 -5.01 -13.38 -15.20
N ASN A 31 -6.08 -12.71 -15.61
CA ASN A 31 -6.05 -11.33 -16.09
C ASN A 31 -5.68 -10.27 -15.03
N LEU A 32 -5.67 -10.63 -13.74
CA LEU A 32 -5.23 -9.76 -12.64
C LEU A 32 -3.81 -10.10 -12.14
N MET A 33 -3.25 -11.23 -12.57
CA MET A 33 -1.95 -11.71 -12.11
C MET A 33 -0.82 -11.12 -12.95
N HIS A 34 0.29 -10.82 -12.30
CA HIS A 34 1.53 -10.40 -12.95
C HIS A 34 2.66 -11.31 -12.46
N LEU A 35 3.48 -11.82 -13.38
CA LEU A 35 4.59 -12.71 -13.10
C LEU A 35 5.88 -12.07 -13.63
N VAL A 36 6.93 -12.09 -12.81
CA VAL A 36 8.29 -11.72 -13.21
C VAL A 36 9.21 -12.89 -12.89
N VAL A 37 9.94 -13.36 -13.89
CA VAL A 37 10.95 -14.42 -13.75
C VAL A 37 12.31 -13.84 -14.08
N TYR A 38 13.27 -14.09 -13.19
CA TYR A 38 14.66 -13.71 -13.38
C TYR A 38 15.52 -14.98 -13.33
N GLY A 39 16.24 -15.25 -14.41
CA GLY A 39 17.01 -16.48 -14.60
C GLY A 39 18.26 -16.23 -15.44
N LYS A 40 19.11 -17.26 -15.54
CA LYS A 40 20.33 -17.23 -16.38
C LYS A 40 20.06 -17.76 -17.79
N GLU A 41 18.97 -18.48 -17.93
CA GLU A 41 18.40 -19.02 -19.14
C GLU A 41 18.09 -17.91 -20.15
N ASN A 42 18.03 -18.26 -21.43
CA ASN A 42 17.63 -17.30 -22.45
C ASN A 42 16.12 -17.04 -22.40
N LEU A 43 15.67 -16.00 -23.11
CA LEU A 43 14.26 -15.57 -23.07
C LEU A 43 13.31 -16.65 -23.57
N ASP A 44 13.70 -17.43 -24.58
CA ASP A 44 12.86 -18.49 -25.15
C ASP A 44 12.67 -19.65 -24.16
N GLU A 45 13.75 -20.04 -23.46
CA GLU A 45 13.69 -21.05 -22.39
C GLU A 45 12.81 -20.58 -21.23
N ILE A 46 12.96 -19.33 -20.80
CA ILE A 46 12.13 -18.75 -19.73
C ILE A 46 10.67 -18.70 -20.17
N GLN A 47 10.39 -18.27 -21.40
CA GLN A 47 9.03 -18.21 -21.93
C GLN A 47 8.39 -19.60 -21.96
N ASN A 48 9.06 -20.60 -22.54
CA ASN A 48 8.56 -21.98 -22.61
C ASN A 48 8.28 -22.54 -21.20
N LEU A 49 9.15 -22.27 -20.24
CA LEU A 49 8.97 -22.68 -18.85
C LEU A 49 7.75 -22.02 -18.21
N VAL A 50 7.58 -20.71 -18.42
CA VAL A 50 6.46 -19.94 -17.90
C VAL A 50 5.14 -20.39 -18.51
N GLU A 51 5.07 -20.53 -19.82
CA GLU A 51 3.88 -21.02 -20.52
C GLU A 51 3.49 -22.40 -20.01
N HIS A 52 4.43 -23.35 -19.96
CA HIS A 52 4.16 -24.70 -19.46
C HIS A 52 3.63 -24.71 -18.01
N LYS A 53 4.11 -23.81 -17.14
CA LYS A 53 3.69 -23.80 -15.72
C LYS A 53 2.42 -23.01 -15.43
N PHE A 54 2.14 -21.98 -16.22
CA PHE A 54 1.11 -20.99 -15.89
C PHE A 54 -0.03 -20.90 -16.92
N GLN A 55 0.04 -21.59 -18.06
CA GLN A 55 -1.03 -21.59 -19.07
C GLN A 55 -2.38 -22.07 -18.53
N ASP A 56 -2.39 -22.97 -17.56
CA ASP A 56 -3.61 -23.57 -17.00
C ASP A 56 -4.32 -22.67 -15.98
N ILE A 57 -3.76 -21.50 -15.65
CA ILE A 57 -4.42 -20.56 -14.75
C ILE A 57 -5.66 -20.01 -15.44
N ARG A 58 -6.82 -20.24 -14.82
CA ARG A 58 -8.10 -19.81 -15.34
C ARG A 58 -8.19 -18.28 -15.41
N ASN A 59 -8.61 -17.78 -16.57
CA ASN A 59 -9.05 -16.41 -16.72
C ASN A 59 -10.57 -16.35 -16.50
N THR A 60 -11.01 -15.62 -15.48
CA THR A 60 -12.42 -15.37 -15.16
C THR A 60 -12.83 -13.91 -15.42
N GLU A 61 -12.02 -13.17 -16.20
CA GLU A 61 -12.28 -11.80 -16.67
C GLU A 61 -12.68 -10.82 -15.57
N ARG A 62 -12.00 -10.90 -14.42
CA ARG A 62 -12.31 -10.07 -13.26
C ARG A 62 -11.93 -8.62 -13.50
N SER A 63 -12.76 -7.70 -13.03
CA SER A 63 -12.39 -6.28 -13.02
C SER A 63 -11.31 -6.03 -11.97
N CYS A 64 -10.35 -5.17 -12.30
CA CYS A 64 -9.37 -4.72 -11.32
C CYS A 64 -10.09 -3.95 -10.21
N PHE A 65 -9.76 -4.27 -8.96
CA PHE A 65 -10.31 -3.59 -7.79
C PHE A 65 -9.98 -2.09 -7.87
N ARG A 66 -11.03 -1.26 -7.83
CA ARG A 66 -10.90 0.18 -7.73
C ARG A 66 -11.65 0.64 -6.48
N CYS A 67 -11.04 1.55 -5.74
CA CYS A 67 -11.68 2.26 -4.65
C CYS A 67 -11.93 3.70 -5.08
N PRO A 68 -13.01 3.99 -5.84
CA PRO A 68 -13.34 5.33 -6.29
C PRO A 68 -13.97 6.09 -5.11
N GLY A 69 -13.14 6.65 -4.25
CA GLY A 69 -13.60 7.43 -3.11
C GLY A 69 -12.45 8.10 -2.41
N GLU A 70 -12.71 9.29 -1.85
CA GLU A 70 -11.74 9.92 -0.97
C GLU A 70 -11.82 9.22 0.39
N PRO A 71 -10.71 8.66 0.91
CA PRO A 71 -10.72 7.93 2.18
C PRO A 71 -11.01 8.85 3.38
N CYS A 72 -10.88 10.16 3.20
CA CYS A 72 -11.15 11.17 4.21
C CYS A 72 -12.28 12.09 3.73
N THR A 73 -13.38 12.12 4.48
CA THR A 73 -14.41 13.16 4.33
C THR A 73 -14.04 14.42 5.13
N SER A 74 -14.79 15.51 5.00
CA SER A 74 -14.55 16.77 5.72
C SER A 74 -14.45 16.62 7.24
N GLU A 75 -15.18 15.66 7.83
CA GLU A 75 -15.14 15.36 9.27
C GLU A 75 -13.80 14.77 9.73
N HIS A 76 -13.02 14.21 8.80
CA HIS A 76 -11.70 13.64 9.06
C HIS A 76 -10.56 14.66 8.87
N LEU A 77 -10.87 15.86 8.37
CA LEU A 77 -9.90 16.92 8.14
C LEU A 77 -9.78 17.83 9.37
N GLN A 78 -8.63 18.50 9.50
CA GLN A 78 -8.36 19.42 10.62
C GLN A 78 -8.45 18.79 12.01
N VAL A 79 -8.30 17.46 12.09
CA VAL A 79 -8.32 16.71 13.34
C VAL A 79 -6.91 16.65 13.94
N LEU A 80 -6.81 16.89 15.26
CA LEU A 80 -5.61 16.63 16.04
C LEU A 80 -5.72 15.28 16.76
N VAL A 81 -4.93 14.31 16.34
CA VAL A 81 -4.85 13.00 17.00
C VAL A 81 -3.67 12.98 17.98
N ARG A 82 -3.95 12.72 19.25
CA ARG A 82 -2.95 12.49 20.31
C ARG A 82 -2.94 11.02 20.70
N SER A 83 -1.77 10.39 20.69
CA SER A 83 -1.62 8.99 21.07
C SER A 83 -0.47 8.80 22.05
N VAL A 84 -0.60 7.79 22.91
CA VAL A 84 0.45 7.38 23.85
C VAL A 84 1.34 6.34 23.16
N PRO A 85 2.63 6.62 22.90
CA PRO A 85 3.49 5.68 22.23
C PRO A 85 3.92 4.57 23.18
N ILE A 86 4.07 3.35 22.66
CA ILE A 86 4.60 2.21 23.43
C ILE A 86 6.11 2.38 23.67
N LYS A 87 6.83 2.93 22.68
CA LYS A 87 8.26 3.24 22.78
C LYS A 87 8.47 4.68 23.23
N GLN A 88 9.55 4.93 23.96
CA GLN A 88 9.94 6.29 24.30
C GLN A 88 10.30 7.09 23.05
N GLY A 89 9.82 8.33 22.99
CA GLY A 89 10.06 9.25 21.89
C GLY A 89 8.89 10.20 21.68
N HIS A 90 9.17 11.32 21.02
CA HIS A 90 8.17 12.28 20.59
C HIS A 90 8.11 12.29 19.06
N LYS A 91 6.90 12.14 18.50
CA LYS A 91 6.70 12.19 17.05
C LYS A 91 5.52 13.10 16.72
N LEU A 92 5.75 14.05 15.83
CA LEU A 92 4.70 14.81 15.17
C LEU A 92 4.52 14.26 13.75
N ARG A 93 3.30 13.96 13.36
CA ARG A 93 2.95 13.59 11.99
C ARG A 93 1.86 14.52 11.48
N ILE A 94 2.13 15.19 10.38
CA ILE A 94 1.16 15.96 9.61
C ILE A 94 0.89 15.17 8.34
N ALA A 95 -0.37 14.96 8.01
CA ALA A 95 -0.78 14.18 6.85
C ALA A 95 -1.89 14.93 6.10
N TRP A 96 -1.79 14.94 4.78
CA TRP A 96 -2.81 15.47 3.89
C TRP A 96 -3.31 14.33 3.01
N PRO A 97 -4.63 14.09 2.95
CA PRO A 97 -5.17 13.18 1.95
C PRO A 97 -4.97 13.81 0.57
N ILE A 98 -4.47 13.01 -0.37
CA ILE A 98 -4.26 13.39 -1.76
C ILE A 98 -4.81 12.28 -2.66
N THR A 99 -5.32 12.65 -3.83
CA THR A 99 -5.76 11.68 -4.84
C THR A 99 -4.55 10.88 -5.34
N PRO A 100 -4.70 9.56 -5.59
CA PRO A 100 -3.60 8.75 -6.12
C PRO A 100 -3.02 9.32 -7.43
N GLU A 101 -1.73 9.66 -7.42
CA GLU A 101 -1.04 10.28 -8.56
C GLU A 101 -0.47 9.28 -9.59
N ILE A 102 -0.95 8.03 -9.60
CA ILE A 102 -0.37 6.99 -10.47
C ILE A 102 -0.44 7.35 -11.96
N HIS A 103 -1.36 8.23 -12.35
CA HIS A 103 -1.48 8.74 -13.72
C HIS A 103 -0.42 9.81 -14.06
N HIS A 104 0.16 10.47 -13.06
CA HIS A 104 1.19 11.50 -13.16
C HIS A 104 2.57 11.01 -12.70
N TYR A 105 2.82 9.70 -12.80
CA TYR A 105 4.06 9.09 -12.29
C TYR A 105 5.32 9.64 -12.99
N LYS A 106 5.20 10.15 -14.22
CA LYS A 106 6.31 10.73 -14.99
C LYS A 106 6.65 12.15 -14.51
N GLU A 107 5.63 12.97 -14.28
CA GLU A 107 5.79 14.34 -13.78
C GLU A 107 6.19 14.34 -12.30
N GLY A 108 5.67 13.37 -11.53
CA GLY A 108 5.97 13.18 -10.11
C GLY A 108 5.74 14.42 -9.22
N PRO A 109 4.58 15.11 -9.30
CA PRO A 109 4.37 16.37 -8.59
C PRO A 109 4.47 16.23 -7.06
N CYS A 110 3.90 15.19 -6.44
CA CYS A 110 4.10 14.96 -5.01
C CYS A 110 5.56 14.65 -4.66
N ARG A 111 6.31 13.98 -5.55
CA ARG A 111 7.74 13.73 -5.33
C ARG A 111 8.52 15.03 -5.32
N TYR A 112 8.23 15.94 -6.26
CA TYR A 112 8.84 17.26 -6.30
C TYR A 112 8.55 18.07 -5.03
N LEU A 113 7.29 18.15 -4.60
CA LEU A 113 6.91 18.83 -3.35
C LEU A 113 7.55 18.18 -2.13
N SER A 114 7.56 16.85 -2.05
CA SER A 114 8.22 16.13 -0.95
C SER A 114 9.71 16.43 -0.88
N HIS A 115 10.39 16.58 -2.02
CA HIS A 115 11.79 16.94 -2.06
C HIS A 115 12.03 18.35 -1.50
N LEU A 116 11.17 19.32 -1.84
CA LEU A 116 11.28 20.69 -1.31
C LEU A 116 10.97 20.77 0.18
N ILE A 117 9.89 20.11 0.63
CA ILE A 117 9.47 20.11 2.04
C ILE A 117 10.50 19.37 2.91
N GLY A 118 11.04 18.26 2.40
CA GLY A 118 12.06 17.45 3.07
C GLY A 118 13.48 17.94 2.87
N HIS A 119 13.70 19.11 2.25
CA HIS A 119 15.04 19.65 2.09
C HIS A 119 15.63 20.05 3.45
N GLU A 120 16.92 19.78 3.66
CA GLU A 120 17.60 20.02 4.94
C GLU A 120 18.71 21.09 4.86
N GLY A 121 18.87 21.74 3.71
CA GLY A 121 19.86 22.81 3.51
C GLY A 121 19.51 24.12 4.23
N GLU A 122 20.40 25.11 4.15
CA GLU A 122 20.18 26.45 4.70
C GLU A 122 18.90 27.08 4.13
N GLY A 123 18.14 27.78 4.97
CA GLY A 123 16.86 28.38 4.59
C GLY A 123 15.69 27.39 4.44
N SER A 124 15.92 26.09 4.61
CA SER A 124 14.86 25.07 4.56
C SER A 124 13.94 25.10 5.80
N LEU A 125 12.77 24.47 5.68
CA LEU A 125 11.86 24.25 6.81
C LEU A 125 12.56 23.51 7.95
N PHE A 126 13.33 22.47 7.64
CA PHE A 126 14.10 21.73 8.62
C PHE A 126 15.12 22.63 9.34
N HIS A 127 15.88 23.43 8.59
CA HIS A 127 16.87 24.36 9.15
C HIS A 127 16.23 25.33 10.14
N VAL A 128 15.09 25.93 9.78
CA VAL A 128 14.35 26.85 10.67
C VAL A 128 13.85 26.12 11.93
N LEU A 129 13.23 24.94 11.78
CA LEU A 129 12.72 24.17 12.92
C LEU A 129 13.83 23.72 13.89
N LYS A 130 15.00 23.37 13.35
CA LYS A 130 16.19 22.98 14.13
C LYS A 130 16.77 24.18 14.89
N THR A 131 16.93 25.33 14.23
CA THR A 131 17.46 26.56 14.83
C THR A 131 16.55 27.13 15.91
N LEU A 132 15.23 27.02 15.75
CA LEU A 132 14.24 27.46 16.75
C LEU A 132 14.17 26.56 18.01
N GLY A 133 15.08 25.59 18.17
CA GLY A 133 15.28 24.92 19.45
C GLY A 133 14.38 23.71 19.71
N LYS A 134 14.01 22.95 18.69
CA LYS A 134 13.49 21.58 18.88
C LYS A 134 14.45 20.60 18.24
N SER A 135 15.06 19.75 19.06
CA SER A 135 15.91 18.64 18.66
C SER A 135 15.16 17.69 17.72
N PHE A 136 15.11 18.03 16.44
CA PHE A 136 14.68 17.15 15.37
C PHE A 136 15.89 16.31 14.96
N VAL A 137 15.78 15.00 15.17
CA VAL A 137 16.66 14.00 14.55
C VAL A 137 15.83 13.40 13.42
N SER A 138 16.38 13.40 12.21
CA SER A 138 15.82 12.74 11.02
C SER A 138 15.60 11.25 11.27
#